data_AF-A0A822BTY9-F1
#
_entry.id   AF-A0A822BTY9-F1
#
_cell.length_a   1.000
_cell.length_b   1.000
_cell.length_c   1.000
_cell.angle_alpha   90.00
_cell.angle_beta   90.00
_cell.angle_gamma   90.00
#
_symmetry.space_group_name_H-M   'P 1'
#
loop_
_entity.id
_entity.type
_entity.pdbx_description
1 polymer ?
#
loop_
_entity_poly.entity_id
_entity_poly.type
_entity_poly.pdbx_seq_one_letter_code
_entity_poly.pdbx_strand_id
1 'polypeptide(L)'
;MTTITRFHDLCIDVVIEILSYFNVHEIFYSFCLLIPCLPTLLANGHVRLHVRSNNSYFIRWILPHIKLTQVISLNVPTRPYNPSIFQFTALRSLVLRDVDNPLLLFEKNNNWPPYYLEHLSLHIRNQDIPNISSNIGIRVLECAFQLQKLKHFELHESKSSLKMVELYEQLNFPSTFQSTNIKYLILTVYCNWKTLQSILYYSPNLYYFQFRSSFNSSEIRFPQLYFTSIRKLNLRLDGLKTDIFLSIFRNSPFLRQCKLQCSFFPSKQYRIDLLRSDTWIQLFDTYTPQLKTLNVDMTFPLDNLDEETIETINEDFKILNFKLNFHSDNVKPCWKITGIFNRI
;
A
#
# COMPACT_ATOMS: atom_id res chain seq x y z
N MET A 1 3.79 50.58 11.34
CA MET A 1 4.13 49.14 11.27
C MET A 1 4.08 48.60 12.69
N THR A 2 3.10 47.77 13.01
CA THR A 2 3.02 47.10 14.32
C THR A 2 4.09 46.03 14.39
N THR A 3 5.07 46.20 15.27
CA THR A 3 6.08 45.20 15.59
C THR A 3 5.41 44.00 16.25
N ILE A 4 5.37 42.88 15.53
CA ILE A 4 4.93 41.58 16.06
C ILE A 4 6.02 41.12 17.03
N THR A 5 5.74 41.11 18.33
CA THR A 5 6.72 40.74 19.37
C THR A 5 6.36 39.44 20.07
N ARG A 6 5.10 39.01 19.98
CA ARG A 6 4.58 37.76 20.54
C ARG A 6 3.73 37.01 19.52
N PHE A 7 3.64 35.69 19.67
CA PHE A 7 2.85 34.84 18.77
C PHE A 7 1.35 35.20 18.75
N HIS A 8 0.81 35.72 19.86
CA HIS A 8 -0.58 36.19 19.95
C HIS A 8 -0.85 37.48 19.15
N ASP A 9 0.19 38.17 18.68
CA ASP A 9 0.06 39.36 17.83
C ASP A 9 -0.12 38.99 16.35
N LEU A 10 0.00 37.70 16.00
CA LEU A 10 -0.22 37.19 14.65
C LEU A 10 -1.71 37.15 14.31
N CYS A 11 -2.04 37.52 13.08
CA CYS A 11 -3.38 37.36 12.54
C CYS A 11 -3.79 35.87 12.58
N ILE A 12 -5.07 35.61 12.91
CA ILE A 12 -5.61 34.25 13.06
C ILE A 12 -5.39 33.39 11.81
N ASP A 13 -5.50 33.99 10.61
CA ASP A 13 -5.29 33.30 9.33
C ASP A 13 -3.83 32.87 9.15
N VAL A 14 -2.87 33.68 9.62
CA VAL A 14 -1.43 33.37 9.59
C VAL A 14 -1.11 32.26 10.57
N VAL A 15 -1.70 32.29 11.77
CA VAL A 15 -1.56 31.20 12.75
C VAL A 15 -2.13 29.90 12.20
N ILE A 16 -3.31 29.93 11.58
CA ILE A 16 -3.95 28.76 10.98
C ILE A 16 -3.11 28.20 9.83
N GLU A 17 -2.58 29.05 8.96
CA GLU A 17 -1.71 28.64 7.85
C GLU A 17 -0.43 27.99 8.39
N ILE A 18 0.22 28.59 9.40
CA ILE A 18 1.39 28.02 10.08
C ILE A 18 1.07 26.63 10.67
N LEU A 19 -0.04 26.49 11.40
CA LEU A 19 -0.47 25.22 11.99
C LEU A 19 -0.81 24.15 10.94
N SER A 20 -1.10 24.52 9.69
CA SER A 20 -1.34 23.56 8.60
C SER A 20 -0.09 22.79 8.19
N TYR A 21 1.10 23.33 8.47
CA TYR A 21 2.40 22.71 8.19
C TYR A 21 2.92 21.83 9.33
N PHE A 22 2.37 21.97 10.54
CA PHE A 22 2.77 21.20 11.72
C PHE A 22 1.79 20.06 12.00
N ASN A 23 2.30 18.92 12.43
CA ASN A 23 1.44 17.88 12.97
C ASN A 23 0.98 18.24 14.40
N VAL A 24 -0.14 17.67 14.85
CA VAL A 24 -0.70 17.96 16.19
C VAL A 24 0.33 17.75 17.30
N HIS A 25 1.23 16.77 17.21
CA HIS A 25 2.29 16.60 18.19
C HIS A 25 3.31 17.75 18.21
N GLU A 26 3.72 18.23 17.05
CA GLU A 26 4.60 19.40 16.90
C GLU A 26 3.90 20.67 17.37
N ILE A 27 2.59 20.80 17.13
CA ILE A 27 1.77 21.89 17.66
C ILE A 27 1.75 21.82 19.19
N PHE A 28 1.51 20.65 19.74
CA PHE A 28 1.49 20.43 21.19
C PHE A 28 2.83 20.69 21.85
N TYR A 29 3.94 20.28 21.24
CA TYR A 29 5.27 20.40 21.83
C TYR A 29 5.87 21.80 21.64
N SER A 30 5.63 22.42 20.48
CA SER A 30 6.21 23.70 20.10
C SER A 30 5.32 24.89 20.49
N PHE A 31 4.02 24.65 20.72
CA PHE A 31 3.04 25.69 21.01
C PHE A 31 2.13 25.32 22.20
N CYS A 32 2.70 24.76 23.28
CA CYS A 32 1.99 24.44 24.53
C CYS A 32 1.09 25.59 25.03
N LEU A 33 1.53 26.83 24.85
CA LEU A 33 0.82 28.05 25.27
C LEU A 33 -0.46 28.33 24.48
N LEU A 34 -0.61 27.77 23.27
CA LEU A 34 -1.80 27.92 22.43
C LEU A 34 -2.86 26.86 22.69
N ILE A 35 -2.52 25.80 23.43
CA ILE A 35 -3.45 24.70 23.73
C ILE A 35 -4.79 25.18 24.31
N PRO A 36 -4.83 26.16 25.26
CA PRO A 36 -6.10 26.67 25.78
C PRO A 36 -6.94 27.43 24.74
N CYS A 37 -6.31 28.02 23.73
CA CYS A 37 -6.96 28.81 22.68
C CYS A 37 -7.27 27.98 21.43
N LEU A 38 -6.66 26.80 21.28
CA LEU A 38 -6.81 25.91 20.14
C LEU A 38 -8.29 25.57 19.84
N PRO A 39 -9.15 25.26 20.83
CA PRO A 39 -10.58 25.07 20.61
C PRO A 39 -11.27 26.23 19.88
N THR A 40 -10.99 27.46 20.31
CA THR A 40 -11.56 28.69 19.74
C THR A 40 -11.01 28.97 18.33
N LEU A 41 -9.72 28.72 18.12
CA LEU A 41 -9.06 28.85 16.82
C LEU A 41 -9.59 27.83 15.80
N LEU A 42 -9.84 26.59 16.23
CA LEU A 42 -10.38 25.52 15.39
C LEU A 42 -11.88 25.69 15.10
N ALA A 43 -12.67 26.21 16.04
CA ALA A 43 -14.09 26.49 15.84
C ALA A 43 -14.36 27.57 14.76
N ASN A 44 -13.40 28.48 14.58
CA ASN A 44 -13.48 29.62 13.66
C ASN A 44 -12.70 29.41 12.34
N GLY A 45 -11.69 28.53 12.31
CA GLY A 45 -10.88 28.25 11.13
C GLY A 45 -11.32 27.03 10.31
N HIS A 46 -11.19 27.08 8.98
CA HIS A 46 -11.28 25.89 8.11
C HIS A 46 -9.98 25.06 8.18
N VAL A 47 -9.67 24.51 9.34
CA VAL A 47 -8.39 23.81 9.56
C VAL A 47 -8.49 22.36 9.12
N ARG A 48 -7.63 21.95 8.17
CA ARG A 48 -7.41 20.54 7.84
C ARG A 48 -6.65 19.89 8.98
N LEU A 49 -7.36 19.34 9.95
CA LEU A 49 -6.75 18.71 11.10
C LEU A 49 -6.18 17.34 10.74
N HIS A 50 -4.87 17.23 10.63
CA HIS A 50 -4.17 15.95 10.65
C HIS A 50 -3.92 15.52 12.10
N VAL A 51 -4.96 14.96 12.74
CA VAL A 51 -4.79 14.32 14.05
C VAL A 51 -3.94 13.09 13.82
N ARG A 52 -2.69 13.10 14.32
CA ARG A 52 -1.78 11.95 14.30
C ARG A 52 -1.69 11.27 15.66
N SER A 53 -2.38 11.79 16.69
CA SER A 53 -2.48 11.11 17.98
C SER A 53 -3.80 11.20 18.71
N ASN A 54 -4.25 10.01 19.10
CA ASN A 54 -5.18 9.76 20.19
C ASN A 54 -4.44 9.88 21.52
N ASN A 55 -3.70 10.96 21.77
CA ASN A 55 -3.43 11.25 23.17
C ASN A 55 -4.80 11.52 23.79
N SER A 56 -5.11 10.83 24.89
CA SER A 56 -6.35 10.99 25.66
C SER A 56 -6.75 12.46 25.85
N TYR A 57 -5.75 13.35 25.91
CA TYR A 57 -5.93 14.79 25.92
C TYR A 57 -6.67 15.34 24.69
N PHE A 58 -6.27 15.01 23.47
CA PHE A 58 -6.90 15.51 22.24
C PHE A 58 -8.37 15.09 22.15
N ILE A 59 -8.65 13.81 22.42
CA ILE A 59 -10.02 13.28 22.41
C ILE A 59 -10.87 13.94 23.49
N ARG A 60 -10.31 14.16 24.68
CA ARG A 60 -11.05 14.65 25.84
C ARG A 60 -11.25 16.16 25.84
N TRP A 61 -10.29 16.92 25.30
CA TRP A 61 -10.22 18.38 25.49
C TRP A 61 -10.18 19.19 24.20
N ILE A 62 -9.97 18.59 23.03
CA ILE A 62 -9.96 19.31 21.74
C ILE A 62 -11.11 18.85 20.85
N LEU A 63 -11.31 17.53 20.73
CA LEU A 63 -12.36 16.95 19.89
C LEU A 63 -13.77 17.49 20.15
N PRO A 64 -14.22 17.69 21.41
CA PRO A 64 -15.56 18.20 21.70
C PRO A 64 -15.82 19.63 21.20
N HIS A 65 -14.76 20.37 20.87
CA HIS A 65 -14.85 21.78 20.48
C HIS A 65 -14.60 22.02 18.98
N ILE A 66 -14.26 20.98 18.21
CA ILE A 66 -14.13 21.05 16.76
C ILE A 66 -15.51 20.77 16.14
N LYS A 67 -15.94 21.57 15.16
CA LYS A 67 -17.17 21.24 14.43
C LYS A 67 -16.92 19.98 13.60
N LEU A 68 -17.81 19.00 13.73
CA LEU A 68 -17.71 17.70 13.04
C LEU A 68 -17.60 17.82 11.50
N THR A 69 -18.07 18.95 10.94
CA THR A 69 -18.00 19.30 9.52
C THR A 69 -16.63 19.82 9.05
N GLN A 70 -15.72 20.16 9.97
CA GLN A 70 -14.39 20.70 9.65
C GLN A 70 -13.31 19.62 9.52
N VAL A 71 -13.55 18.41 10.04
CA VAL A 71 -12.56 17.32 10.03
C VAL A 71 -12.67 16.51 8.75
N ILE A 72 -11.74 16.73 7.82
CA ILE A 72 -11.70 16.08 6.51
C ILE A 72 -10.76 14.86 6.50
N SER A 73 -9.78 14.80 7.39
CA SER A 73 -8.81 13.70 7.50
C SER A 73 -8.59 13.33 8.97
N LEU A 74 -8.41 12.05 9.27
CA LEU A 74 -8.12 11.57 10.62
C LEU A 74 -7.11 10.41 10.58
N ASN A 75 -6.09 10.44 11.45
CA ASN A 75 -5.14 9.35 11.61
C ASN A 75 -5.05 8.93 13.09
N VAL A 76 -5.62 7.78 13.41
CA VAL A 76 -5.74 7.28 14.78
C VAL A 76 -4.61 6.27 15.04
N PRO A 77 -3.57 6.61 15.82
CA PRO A 77 -2.38 5.78 15.91
C PRO A 77 -2.48 4.60 16.87
N THR A 78 -3.36 4.62 17.88
CA THR A 78 -3.43 3.57 18.91
C THR A 78 -4.80 3.51 19.59
N ARG A 79 -5.08 2.34 20.19
CA ARG A 79 -6.27 2.00 20.99
C ARG A 79 -6.50 2.93 22.20
N PRO A 80 -7.73 2.94 22.76
CA PRO A 80 -8.97 2.37 22.22
C PRO A 80 -9.63 3.29 21.18
N TYR A 81 -10.28 2.70 20.17
CA TYR A 81 -11.07 3.47 19.20
C TYR A 81 -12.34 3.98 19.87
N ASN A 82 -12.44 5.29 20.03
CA ASN A 82 -13.65 5.92 20.54
C ASN A 82 -14.72 5.94 19.43
N PRO A 83 -15.93 5.37 19.63
CA PRO A 83 -17.01 5.41 18.64
C PRO A 83 -17.40 6.82 18.16
N SER A 84 -17.02 7.86 18.89
CA SER A 84 -17.22 9.26 18.47
C SER A 84 -16.45 9.66 17.20
N ILE A 85 -15.43 8.90 16.76
CA ILE A 85 -14.79 9.16 15.46
C ILE A 85 -15.75 8.96 14.27
N PHE A 86 -16.90 8.32 14.49
CA PHE A 86 -17.93 8.12 13.46
C PHE A 86 -18.93 9.28 13.38
N GLN A 87 -18.76 10.32 14.18
CA GLN A 87 -19.60 11.52 14.15
C GLN A 87 -19.12 12.55 13.11
N PHE A 88 -17.93 12.39 12.53
CA PHE A 88 -17.40 13.31 11.51
C PHE A 88 -18.12 13.15 10.17
N THR A 89 -18.98 14.11 9.84
CA THR A 89 -19.80 14.09 8.63
C THR A 89 -19.05 14.51 7.36
N ALA A 90 -17.91 15.21 7.49
CA ALA A 90 -17.09 15.68 6.37
C ALA A 90 -15.83 14.82 6.13
N LEU A 91 -15.67 13.71 6.84
CA LEU A 91 -14.48 12.87 6.78
C LEU A 91 -14.30 12.24 5.39
N ARG A 92 -13.18 12.54 4.74
CA ARG A 92 -12.80 11.98 3.43
C ARG A 92 -11.61 11.03 3.48
N SER A 93 -10.77 11.12 4.52
CA SER A 93 -9.60 10.28 4.70
C SER A 93 -9.52 9.75 6.11
N LEU A 94 -9.40 8.43 6.26
CA LEU A 94 -9.28 7.79 7.56
C LEU A 94 -8.10 6.81 7.58
N VAL A 95 -7.23 6.94 8.57
CA VAL A 95 -6.15 5.98 8.85
C VAL A 95 -6.36 5.44 10.26
N LEU A 96 -6.46 4.13 10.41
CA LEU A 96 -6.61 3.46 11.71
C LEU A 96 -5.45 2.49 11.92
N ARG A 97 -4.80 2.56 13.08
CA ARG A 97 -3.64 1.72 13.41
C ARG A 97 -3.84 0.88 14.67
N ASP A 98 -3.46 -0.40 14.58
CA ASP A 98 -3.65 -1.44 15.61
C ASP A 98 -5.12 -1.82 15.80
N VAL A 99 -5.83 -2.07 14.70
CA VAL A 99 -7.26 -2.44 14.69
C VAL A 99 -7.42 -3.92 15.03
N ASP A 100 -8.18 -4.22 16.10
CA ASP A 100 -8.46 -5.61 16.53
C ASP A 100 -9.64 -6.24 15.80
N ASN A 101 -10.75 -5.51 15.72
CA ASN A 101 -11.99 -5.95 15.10
C ASN A 101 -12.35 -4.99 13.96
N PRO A 102 -11.63 -5.04 12.83
CA PRO A 102 -11.84 -4.11 11.72
C PRO A 102 -13.23 -4.26 11.10
N LEU A 103 -13.85 -5.43 11.21
CA LEU A 103 -15.21 -5.67 10.71
C LEU A 103 -16.29 -4.92 11.47
N LEU A 104 -16.10 -4.62 12.77
CA LEU A 104 -17.06 -3.79 13.52
C LEU A 104 -17.17 -2.37 12.95
N LEU A 105 -16.14 -1.90 12.26
CA LEU A 105 -16.16 -0.61 11.54
C LEU A 105 -17.12 -0.64 10.34
N PHE A 106 -17.34 -1.83 9.77
CA PHE A 106 -18.25 -2.04 8.64
C PHE A 106 -19.63 -2.56 9.07
N GLU A 107 -19.73 -3.25 10.22
CA GLU A 107 -20.95 -3.89 10.72
C GLU A 107 -21.86 -2.95 11.53
N LYS A 108 -21.35 -1.83 12.08
CA LYS A 108 -22.15 -0.92 12.92
C LYS A 108 -22.36 0.46 12.29
N ASN A 109 -23.65 0.75 12.10
CA ASN A 109 -24.31 2.05 11.98
C ASN A 109 -24.64 2.54 10.56
N ASN A 110 -25.94 2.79 10.36
CA ASN A 110 -26.53 3.69 9.36
C ASN A 110 -25.96 5.14 9.39
N ASN A 111 -25.03 5.43 10.31
CA ASN A 111 -24.37 6.73 10.52
C ASN A 111 -22.84 6.67 10.34
N TRP A 112 -22.28 5.56 9.88
CA TRP A 112 -20.92 5.57 9.34
C TRP A 112 -20.88 6.53 8.14
N PRO A 113 -19.76 7.20 7.79
CA PRO A 113 -19.71 7.98 6.55
C PRO A 113 -19.07 7.15 5.42
N PRO A 114 -19.73 6.12 4.83
CA PRO A 114 -19.25 5.55 3.57
C PRO A 114 -19.50 6.50 2.40
N TYR A 115 -20.39 7.49 2.56
CA TYR A 115 -20.82 8.38 1.48
C TYR A 115 -19.77 9.42 1.05
N TYR A 116 -18.77 9.72 1.88
CA TYR A 116 -17.76 10.73 1.57
C TYR A 116 -16.32 10.23 1.70
N LEU A 117 -16.11 9.02 2.22
CA LEU A 117 -14.78 8.48 2.44
C LEU A 117 -14.12 8.12 1.10
N GLU A 118 -13.12 8.89 0.71
CA GLU A 118 -12.35 8.69 -0.52
C GLU A 118 -11.06 7.90 -0.26
N HIS A 119 -10.55 7.93 0.97
CA HIS A 119 -9.33 7.27 1.40
C HIS A 119 -9.50 6.53 2.74
N LEU A 120 -9.12 5.27 2.77
CA LEU A 120 -9.13 4.44 3.97
C LEU A 120 -7.84 3.63 4.06
N SER A 121 -7.15 3.71 5.18
CA SER A 121 -5.97 2.91 5.50
C SER A 121 -6.18 2.19 6.82
N LEU A 122 -6.06 0.87 6.82
CA LEU A 122 -6.27 0.02 7.99
C LEU A 122 -4.98 -0.75 8.29
N HIS A 123 -4.44 -0.58 9.49
CA HIS A 123 -3.43 -1.47 10.03
C HIS A 123 -4.08 -2.40 11.04
N ILE A 124 -4.29 -3.65 10.62
CA ILE A 124 -4.92 -4.68 11.43
C ILE A 124 -3.84 -5.37 12.25
N ARG A 125 -4.14 -5.56 13.53
CA ARG A 125 -3.34 -6.44 14.38
C ARG A 125 -3.99 -7.81 14.35
N ASN A 126 -3.22 -8.80 13.94
CA ASN A 126 -3.65 -10.18 14.09
C ASN A 126 -3.51 -10.56 15.57
N GLN A 127 -4.63 -10.83 16.24
CA GLN A 127 -4.60 -11.47 17.54
C GLN A 127 -4.41 -12.96 17.26
N ASP A 128 -3.25 -13.51 17.66
CA ASP A 128 -2.96 -14.94 17.58
C ASP A 128 -4.06 -15.73 18.29
N ILE A 129 -5.10 -16.13 17.56
CA ILE A 129 -6.04 -17.16 18.02
C ILE A 129 -5.56 -18.46 17.39
N PRO A 130 -4.97 -19.37 18.18
CA PRO A 130 -4.53 -20.66 17.66
C PRO A 130 -5.72 -21.38 16.99
N ASN A 131 -5.49 -21.90 15.78
CA ASN A 131 -6.39 -22.79 15.03
C ASN A 131 -7.62 -22.18 14.34
N ILE A 132 -7.70 -20.85 14.19
CA ILE A 132 -8.73 -20.22 13.35
C ILE A 132 -8.05 -19.49 12.20
N SER A 133 -8.24 -19.98 10.97
CA SER A 133 -7.94 -19.20 9.76
C SER A 133 -8.80 -17.94 9.79
N SER A 134 -8.18 -16.79 10.06
CA SER A 134 -8.94 -15.55 10.14
C SER A 134 -9.21 -15.05 8.71
N ASN A 135 -10.42 -15.22 8.17
CA ASN A 135 -10.80 -14.61 6.88
C ASN A 135 -11.05 -13.09 7.03
N ILE A 136 -10.54 -12.46 8.09
CA ILE A 136 -10.79 -11.06 8.44
C ILE A 136 -10.25 -10.14 7.35
N GLY A 137 -9.03 -10.37 6.87
CA GLY A 137 -8.44 -9.56 5.80
C GLY A 137 -9.25 -9.62 4.49
N ILE A 138 -9.73 -10.81 4.11
CA ILE A 138 -10.59 -11.01 2.93
C ILE A 138 -11.89 -10.25 3.11
N ARG A 139 -12.58 -10.46 4.24
CA ARG A 139 -13.86 -9.78 4.52
C ARG A 139 -13.72 -8.26 4.56
N VAL A 140 -12.62 -7.74 5.13
CA VAL A 140 -12.33 -6.30 5.13
C VAL A 140 -12.13 -5.79 3.71
N LEU A 141 -11.42 -6.53 2.87
CA LEU A 141 -11.23 -6.18 1.45
C LEU A 141 -12.57 -6.21 0.69
N GLU A 142 -13.41 -7.21 0.97
CA GLU A 142 -14.75 -7.31 0.39
C GLU A 142 -15.63 -6.11 0.78
N CYS A 143 -15.66 -5.76 2.07
CA CYS A 143 -16.38 -4.57 2.53
C CYS A 143 -15.84 -3.29 1.89
N ALA A 144 -14.52 -3.13 1.79
CA ALA A 144 -13.90 -1.96 1.19
C ALA A 144 -14.24 -1.82 -0.31
N PHE A 145 -14.28 -2.92 -1.06
CA PHE A 145 -14.59 -2.94 -2.49
C PHE A 145 -16.02 -2.50 -2.78
N GLN A 146 -16.95 -2.69 -1.84
CA GLN A 146 -18.34 -2.25 -1.95
C GLN A 146 -18.55 -0.75 -1.65
N LEU A 147 -17.54 -0.04 -1.11
CA LEU A 147 -17.67 1.38 -0.77
C LEU A 147 -17.70 2.27 -2.02
N GLN A 148 -18.83 2.95 -2.25
CA GLN A 148 -19.12 3.68 -3.49
C GLN A 148 -18.24 4.90 -3.77
N LYS A 149 -17.61 5.51 -2.75
CA LYS A 149 -16.75 6.68 -2.93
C LYS A 149 -15.28 6.41 -2.65
N LEU A 150 -14.94 5.20 -2.21
CA LEU A 150 -13.57 4.86 -1.86
C LEU A 150 -12.73 4.77 -3.13
N LYS A 151 -11.74 5.67 -3.23
CA LYS A 151 -10.80 5.75 -4.37
C LYS A 151 -9.45 5.15 -4.01
N HIS A 152 -9.06 5.24 -2.74
CA HIS A 152 -7.80 4.75 -2.23
C HIS A 152 -8.03 3.87 -1.02
N PHE A 153 -7.56 2.63 -1.11
CA PHE A 153 -7.61 1.68 0.00
C PHE A 153 -6.21 1.14 0.32
N GLU A 154 -5.87 1.14 1.60
CA GLU A 154 -4.66 0.53 2.12
C GLU A 154 -5.00 -0.48 3.21
N LEU A 155 -4.45 -1.69 3.10
CA LEU A 155 -4.57 -2.74 4.09
C LEU A 155 -3.18 -3.21 4.49
N HIS A 156 -2.86 -3.06 5.76
CA HIS A 156 -1.60 -3.47 6.34
C HIS A 156 -1.85 -4.43 7.49
N GLU A 157 -1.14 -5.55 7.51
CA GLU A 157 -1.17 -6.47 8.63
C GLU A 157 0.17 -6.45 9.37
N SER A 158 0.11 -6.39 10.71
CA SER A 158 1.31 -6.39 11.55
C SER A 158 1.98 -7.78 11.58
N LYS A 159 3.29 -7.81 11.29
CA LYS A 159 4.18 -9.00 11.26
C LYS A 159 4.37 -9.77 12.58
N SER A 160 3.62 -9.46 13.65
CA SER A 160 3.92 -9.99 14.99
C SER A 160 3.62 -11.48 15.19
N SER A 161 2.92 -12.14 14.26
CA SER A 161 2.64 -13.56 14.36
C SER A 161 3.52 -14.37 13.41
N LEU A 162 4.19 -15.39 13.95
CA LEU A 162 4.87 -16.46 13.20
C LEU A 162 3.92 -17.25 12.27
N LYS A 163 2.61 -16.98 12.36
CA LYS A 163 1.56 -17.43 11.45
C LYS A 163 0.81 -16.19 10.96
N MET A 164 1.19 -15.72 9.77
CA MET A 164 0.46 -14.66 9.07
C MET A 164 -0.94 -15.19 8.73
N VAL A 165 -1.96 -14.34 8.80
CA VAL A 165 -3.27 -14.72 8.25
C VAL A 165 -3.14 -14.78 6.75
N GLU A 166 -3.23 -15.99 6.23
CA GLU A 166 -3.15 -16.23 4.81
C GLU A 166 -4.52 -15.92 4.19
N LEU A 167 -4.57 -14.94 3.28
CA LEU A 167 -5.72 -14.78 2.39
C LEU A 167 -5.71 -15.97 1.41
N TYR A 168 -6.28 -17.09 1.84
CA TYR A 168 -6.31 -18.33 1.05
C TYR A 168 -7.55 -18.48 0.19
N GLU A 169 -8.61 -17.74 0.49
CA GLU A 169 -9.85 -17.78 -0.26
C GLU A 169 -9.89 -16.64 -1.29
N GLN A 170 -10.53 -16.94 -2.42
CA GLN A 170 -10.87 -15.93 -3.41
C GLN A 170 -11.91 -14.99 -2.81
N LEU A 171 -11.91 -13.73 -3.26
CA LEU A 171 -12.98 -12.81 -2.93
C LEU A 171 -14.34 -13.38 -3.38
N ASN A 172 -15.31 -13.37 -2.47
CA ASN A 172 -16.64 -13.93 -2.69
C ASN A 172 -17.62 -12.84 -3.11
N PHE A 173 -17.54 -12.46 -4.39
CA PHE A 173 -18.51 -11.58 -5.02
C PHE A 173 -19.26 -12.31 -6.15
N PRO A 174 -20.47 -11.84 -6.51
CA PRO A 174 -21.10 -12.23 -7.76
C PRO A 174 -20.18 -11.92 -8.95
N SER A 175 -20.18 -12.76 -9.98
CA SER A 175 -19.33 -12.57 -11.18
C SER A 175 -19.59 -11.25 -11.93
N THR A 176 -20.75 -10.63 -11.72
CA THR A 176 -21.12 -9.33 -12.29
C THR A 176 -20.59 -8.14 -11.49
N PHE A 177 -20.12 -8.37 -10.25
CA PHE A 177 -19.61 -7.30 -9.40
C PHE A 177 -18.26 -6.82 -9.90
N GLN A 178 -18.06 -5.50 -9.91
CA GLN A 178 -16.80 -4.85 -10.23
C GLN A 178 -16.65 -3.60 -9.37
N SER A 179 -15.57 -3.51 -8.60
CA SER A 179 -15.24 -2.30 -7.86
C SER A 179 -14.61 -1.29 -8.80
N THR A 180 -15.44 -0.40 -9.35
CA THR A 180 -15.02 0.59 -10.34
C THR A 180 -14.46 1.88 -9.73
N ASN A 181 -14.63 2.08 -8.43
CA ASN A 181 -14.27 3.31 -7.73
C ASN A 181 -12.82 3.32 -7.25
N ILE A 182 -12.32 2.16 -6.80
CA ILE A 182 -10.96 2.04 -6.27
C ILE A 182 -9.96 2.18 -7.42
N LYS A 183 -9.09 3.17 -7.31
CA LYS A 183 -8.02 3.49 -8.27
C LYS A 183 -6.64 3.23 -7.70
N TYR A 184 -6.51 3.24 -6.37
CA TYR A 184 -5.26 3.06 -5.64
C TYR A 184 -5.47 1.97 -4.61
N LEU A 185 -4.65 0.94 -4.65
CA LEU A 185 -4.72 -0.18 -3.74
C LEU A 185 -3.33 -0.53 -3.22
N ILE A 186 -3.18 -0.51 -1.89
CA ILE A 186 -1.95 -0.92 -1.20
C ILE A 186 -2.26 -2.09 -0.28
N LEU A 187 -1.63 -3.22 -0.50
CA LEU A 187 -1.81 -4.42 0.31
C LEU A 187 -0.47 -4.89 0.85
N THR A 188 -0.37 -4.99 2.17
CA THR A 188 0.77 -5.60 2.88
C THR A 188 0.23 -6.73 3.75
N VAL A 189 -0.06 -7.86 3.10
CA VAL A 189 -0.78 -9.02 3.65
C VAL A 189 -0.25 -10.30 3.00
N TYR A 190 -0.39 -11.46 3.65
CA TYR A 190 -0.08 -12.75 3.04
C TYR A 190 -1.26 -13.21 2.20
N CYS A 191 -1.01 -13.60 0.97
CA CYS A 191 -2.06 -13.86 -0.01
C CYS A 191 -1.55 -14.86 -1.03
N ASN A 192 -2.43 -15.78 -1.45
CA ASN A 192 -2.12 -16.75 -2.50
C ASN A 192 -2.36 -16.16 -3.90
N TRP A 193 -1.93 -16.87 -4.94
CA TRP A 193 -2.10 -16.38 -6.32
C TRP A 193 -3.56 -16.28 -6.77
N LYS A 194 -4.45 -17.14 -6.26
CA LYS A 194 -5.88 -17.10 -6.58
C LYS A 194 -6.54 -15.84 -6.03
N THR A 195 -6.20 -15.46 -4.81
CA THR A 195 -6.72 -14.25 -4.17
C THR A 195 -6.20 -13.02 -4.90
N LEU A 196 -4.90 -12.95 -5.24
CA LEU A 196 -4.37 -11.86 -6.07
C LEU A 196 -5.10 -11.76 -7.42
N GLN A 197 -5.34 -12.89 -8.10
CA GLN A 197 -6.11 -12.92 -9.33
C GLN A 197 -7.53 -12.39 -9.13
N SER A 198 -8.23 -12.80 -8.05
CA SER A 198 -9.56 -12.30 -7.73
C SER A 198 -9.58 -10.80 -7.44
N ILE A 199 -8.56 -10.29 -6.75
CA ILE A 199 -8.39 -8.84 -6.48
C ILE A 199 -8.32 -8.08 -7.79
N LEU A 200 -7.43 -8.48 -8.70
CA LEU A 200 -7.28 -7.85 -10.01
C LEU A 200 -8.56 -7.95 -10.85
N TYR A 201 -9.23 -9.10 -10.81
CA TYR A 201 -10.50 -9.31 -11.52
C TYR A 201 -11.60 -8.37 -11.06
N TYR A 202 -11.74 -8.15 -9.75
CA TYR A 202 -12.77 -7.29 -9.17
C TYR A 202 -12.40 -5.80 -9.09
N SER A 203 -11.19 -5.41 -9.52
CA SER A 203 -10.71 -4.02 -9.48
C SER A 203 -10.10 -3.55 -10.82
N PRO A 204 -10.88 -3.56 -11.91
CA PRO A 204 -10.39 -3.35 -13.27
C PRO A 204 -9.89 -1.93 -13.53
N ASN A 205 -10.26 -0.97 -12.68
CA ASN A 205 -9.91 0.45 -12.82
C ASN A 205 -8.70 0.88 -11.97
N LEU A 206 -7.94 -0.07 -11.40
CA LEU A 206 -6.73 0.25 -10.66
C LEU A 206 -5.71 0.97 -11.55
N TYR A 207 -5.24 2.13 -11.10
CA TYR A 207 -4.14 2.87 -11.71
C TYR A 207 -2.82 2.65 -10.96
N TYR A 208 -2.92 2.47 -9.64
CA TYR A 208 -1.79 2.19 -8.77
C TYR A 208 -2.08 0.94 -7.95
N PHE A 209 -1.13 0.02 -7.98
CA PHE A 209 -1.19 -1.19 -7.17
C PHE A 209 0.15 -1.41 -6.50
N GLN A 210 0.13 -1.44 -5.17
CA GLN A 210 1.24 -1.90 -4.35
C GLN A 210 0.84 -3.16 -3.62
N PHE A 211 1.64 -4.20 -3.74
CA PHE A 211 1.35 -5.48 -3.15
C PHE A 211 2.61 -6.10 -2.61
N ARG A 212 2.57 -6.46 -1.32
CA ARG A 212 3.67 -7.10 -0.61
C ARG A 212 3.15 -8.36 0.07
N SER A 213 3.53 -9.51 -0.46
CA SER A 213 3.18 -10.84 0.05
C SER A 213 4.31 -11.83 -0.21
N SER A 214 4.40 -12.86 0.62
CA SER A 214 5.14 -14.08 0.32
C SER A 214 4.13 -15.17 -0.06
N PHE A 215 4.35 -15.86 -1.18
CA PHE A 215 3.41 -16.88 -1.66
C PHE A 215 3.88 -18.27 -1.26
N ASN A 216 3.02 -19.04 -0.59
CA ASN A 216 3.25 -20.46 -0.42
C ASN A 216 3.07 -21.17 -1.76
N SER A 217 4.05 -22.01 -2.11
CA SER A 217 4.23 -22.68 -3.40
C SER A 217 3.22 -23.81 -3.66
N SER A 218 1.96 -23.68 -3.27
CA SER A 218 0.96 -24.68 -3.63
C SER A 218 0.63 -24.58 -5.12
N GLU A 219 0.60 -25.75 -5.75
CA GLU A 219 0.49 -25.94 -7.20
C GLU A 219 -0.76 -25.27 -7.77
N ILE A 220 -0.59 -24.05 -8.28
CA ILE A 220 -1.58 -23.45 -9.16
C ILE A 220 -1.02 -23.56 -10.58
N ARG A 221 -1.73 -24.28 -11.44
CA ARG A 221 -1.56 -24.19 -12.90
C ARG A 221 -1.85 -22.74 -13.29
N PHE A 222 -0.77 -22.03 -13.61
CA PHE A 222 -0.67 -20.78 -14.37
C PHE A 222 -1.85 -19.78 -14.25
N PRO A 223 -1.98 -19.06 -13.13
CA PRO A 223 -2.90 -17.93 -13.07
C PRO A 223 -2.33 -16.82 -13.94
N GLN A 224 -3.01 -16.49 -15.04
CA GLN A 224 -2.73 -15.26 -15.78
C GLN A 224 -3.21 -14.07 -14.95
N LEU A 225 -2.27 -13.23 -14.53
CA LEU A 225 -2.59 -11.98 -13.86
C LEU A 225 -2.80 -10.88 -14.91
N TYR A 226 -3.85 -10.08 -14.73
CA TYR A 226 -4.24 -9.02 -15.67
C TYR A 226 -4.15 -7.67 -14.97
N PHE A 227 -3.21 -6.83 -15.39
CA PHE A 227 -3.01 -5.48 -14.83
C PHE A 227 -3.44 -4.42 -15.87
N THR A 228 -4.61 -4.62 -16.46
CA THR A 228 -5.07 -3.99 -17.70
C THR A 228 -5.20 -2.47 -17.66
N SER A 229 -5.34 -1.84 -16.48
CA SER A 229 -5.44 -0.38 -16.34
C SER A 229 -4.29 0.23 -15.53
N ILE A 230 -3.40 -0.61 -15.00
CA ILE A 230 -2.40 -0.19 -14.00
C ILE A 230 -1.26 0.56 -14.68
N ARG A 231 -0.96 1.75 -14.16
CA ARG A 231 0.11 2.62 -14.64
C ARG A 231 1.34 2.55 -13.75
N LYS A 232 1.15 2.29 -12.46
CA LYS A 232 2.23 2.16 -11.48
C LYS A 232 2.04 0.92 -10.62
N LEU A 233 3.04 0.05 -10.65
CA LEU A 233 3.03 -1.25 -10.02
C LEU A 233 4.21 -1.36 -9.06
N ASN A 234 3.97 -1.72 -7.80
CA ASN A 234 5.02 -1.97 -6.82
C ASN A 234 4.78 -3.34 -6.17
N LEU A 235 5.59 -4.31 -6.54
CA LEU A 235 5.41 -5.70 -6.18
C LEU A 235 6.57 -6.16 -5.31
N ARG A 236 6.24 -6.75 -4.17
CA ARG A 236 7.14 -7.63 -3.44
C ARG A 236 6.53 -9.03 -3.40
N LEU A 237 7.08 -9.95 -4.20
CA LEU A 237 6.55 -11.30 -4.42
C LEU A 237 7.63 -12.34 -4.15
N ASP A 238 7.59 -13.00 -3.00
CA ASP A 238 8.50 -14.13 -2.74
C ASP A 238 7.88 -15.42 -3.31
N GLY A 239 8.67 -16.24 -4.02
CA GLY A 239 8.19 -17.50 -4.62
C GLY A 239 7.60 -17.37 -6.03
N LEU A 240 8.04 -16.37 -6.80
CA LEU A 240 7.53 -16.12 -8.15
C LEU A 240 7.97 -17.22 -9.14
N LYS A 241 7.01 -17.75 -9.92
CA LYS A 241 7.25 -18.68 -11.05
C LYS A 241 7.38 -17.92 -12.37
N THR A 242 8.06 -18.50 -13.36
CA THR A 242 8.34 -17.85 -14.66
C THR A 242 7.10 -17.30 -15.36
N ASP A 243 6.03 -18.09 -15.48
CA ASP A 243 4.84 -17.63 -16.23
C ASP A 243 4.15 -16.45 -15.56
N ILE A 244 4.17 -16.42 -14.22
CA ILE A 244 3.62 -15.31 -13.45
C ILE A 244 4.48 -14.06 -13.65
N PHE A 245 5.82 -14.20 -13.61
CA PHE A 245 6.73 -13.11 -13.94
C PHE A 245 6.44 -12.52 -15.32
N LEU A 246 6.31 -13.36 -16.35
CA LEU A 246 6.02 -12.91 -17.71
C LEU A 246 4.64 -12.24 -17.78
N SER A 247 3.64 -12.74 -17.04
CA SER A 247 2.29 -12.15 -17.00
C SER A 247 2.27 -10.72 -16.46
N ILE A 248 3.20 -10.35 -15.55
CA ILE A 248 3.34 -8.99 -15.03
C ILE A 248 3.62 -8.00 -16.15
N PHE A 249 4.31 -8.39 -17.22
CA PHE A 249 4.58 -7.52 -18.36
C PHE A 249 3.60 -7.78 -19.51
N ARG A 250 3.36 -9.05 -19.87
CA ARG A 250 2.49 -9.44 -21.00
C ARG A 250 1.08 -8.86 -20.92
N ASN A 251 0.55 -8.67 -19.70
CA ASN A 251 -0.82 -8.25 -19.47
C ASN A 251 -0.92 -6.84 -18.84
N SER A 252 0.07 -5.97 -19.11
CA SER A 252 0.17 -4.63 -18.49
C SER A 252 0.44 -3.51 -19.51
N PRO A 253 -0.39 -3.36 -20.56
CA PRO A 253 -0.10 -2.49 -21.71
C PRO A 253 0.08 -0.99 -21.38
N PHE A 254 -0.48 -0.52 -20.26
CA PHE A 254 -0.39 0.87 -19.83
C PHE A 254 0.60 1.10 -18.68
N LEU A 255 1.39 0.09 -18.33
CA LEU A 255 2.36 0.19 -17.25
C LEU A 255 3.44 1.22 -17.62
N ARG A 256 3.64 2.19 -16.74
CA ARG A 256 4.64 3.27 -16.90
C ARG A 256 5.76 3.15 -15.89
N GLN A 257 5.45 2.69 -14.69
CA GLN A 257 6.40 2.54 -13.59
C GLN A 257 6.22 1.19 -12.92
N CYS A 258 7.29 0.42 -12.82
CA CYS A 258 7.29 -0.86 -12.12
C CYS A 258 8.43 -0.90 -11.10
N LYS A 259 8.13 -1.33 -9.89
CA LYS A 259 9.13 -1.77 -8.92
C LYS A 259 8.85 -3.23 -8.62
N LEU A 260 9.85 -4.08 -8.83
CA LEU A 260 9.74 -5.51 -8.65
C LEU A 260 10.83 -5.98 -7.68
N GLN A 261 10.38 -6.42 -6.50
CA GLN A 261 11.21 -7.08 -5.49
C GLN A 261 10.75 -8.54 -5.38
N CYS A 262 11.55 -9.53 -5.74
CA CYS A 262 11.07 -10.91 -5.70
C CYS A 262 12.16 -11.94 -5.46
N SER A 263 11.80 -13.03 -4.79
CA SER A 263 12.51 -14.29 -4.95
C SER A 263 11.85 -15.11 -6.04
N PHE A 264 12.64 -15.54 -7.01
CA PHE A 264 12.20 -16.12 -8.26
C PHE A 264 12.75 -17.54 -8.41
N PHE A 265 11.93 -18.47 -8.90
CA PHE A 265 12.29 -19.86 -9.15
C PHE A 265 12.12 -20.18 -10.64
N PRO A 266 13.14 -19.87 -11.47
CA PRO A 266 13.06 -20.11 -12.91
C PRO A 266 13.02 -21.59 -13.24
N SER A 267 12.23 -21.95 -14.26
CA SER A 267 12.36 -23.26 -14.91
C SER A 267 13.72 -23.38 -15.61
N LYS A 268 14.19 -24.62 -15.87
CA LYS A 268 15.50 -24.86 -16.50
C LYS A 268 15.70 -24.09 -17.82
N GLN A 269 14.65 -23.96 -18.64
CA GLN A 269 14.72 -23.27 -19.93
C GLN A 269 14.86 -21.75 -19.77
N TYR A 270 14.07 -21.15 -18.87
CA TYR A 270 14.08 -19.70 -18.66
C TYR A 270 15.22 -19.18 -17.78
N ARG A 271 15.95 -20.07 -17.09
CA ARG A 271 17.14 -19.73 -16.30
C ARG A 271 18.15 -18.91 -17.10
N ILE A 272 18.30 -19.21 -18.40
CA ILE A 272 19.28 -18.58 -19.28
C ILE A 272 18.65 -17.42 -20.05
N ASP A 273 17.42 -17.58 -20.54
CA ASP A 273 16.76 -16.55 -21.36
C ASP A 273 16.55 -15.23 -20.60
N LEU A 274 16.29 -15.28 -19.28
CA LEU A 274 16.12 -14.07 -18.47
C LEU A 274 17.44 -13.36 -18.13
N LEU A 275 18.58 -13.96 -18.46
CA LEU A 275 19.91 -13.38 -18.31
C LEU A 275 20.40 -12.71 -19.59
N ARG A 276 19.49 -12.42 -20.54
CA ARG A 276 19.78 -11.71 -21.79
C ARG A 276 18.96 -10.42 -21.85
N SER A 277 19.59 -9.29 -22.17
CA SER A 277 18.93 -7.99 -22.24
C SER A 277 17.84 -7.98 -23.31
N ASP A 278 18.05 -8.66 -24.43
CA ASP A 278 17.09 -8.73 -25.54
C ASP A 278 15.74 -9.32 -25.11
N THR A 279 15.74 -10.30 -24.21
CA THR A 279 14.51 -10.88 -23.66
C THR A 279 13.70 -9.81 -22.91
N TRP A 280 14.35 -8.96 -22.12
CA TRP A 280 13.69 -7.89 -21.39
C TRP A 280 13.23 -6.78 -22.31
N ILE A 281 14.07 -6.37 -23.27
CA ILE A 281 13.72 -5.37 -24.28
C ILE A 281 12.49 -5.82 -25.07
N GLN A 282 12.47 -7.07 -25.54
CA GLN A 282 11.32 -7.66 -26.24
C GLN A 282 10.06 -7.64 -25.37
N LEU A 283 10.16 -7.98 -24.08
CA LEU A 283 9.03 -7.92 -23.15
C LEU A 283 8.48 -6.50 -23.03
N PHE A 284 9.37 -5.51 -22.92
CA PHE A 284 8.96 -4.12 -22.77
C PHE A 284 8.36 -3.56 -24.05
N ASP A 285 9.01 -3.75 -25.19
CA ASP A 285 8.58 -3.18 -26.47
C ASP A 285 7.30 -3.83 -26.99
N THR A 286 7.17 -5.14 -26.80
CA THR A 286 5.99 -5.86 -27.30
C THR A 286 4.77 -5.65 -26.40
N TYR A 287 4.95 -5.73 -25.08
CA TYR A 287 3.80 -5.85 -24.17
C TYR A 287 3.61 -4.67 -23.23
N THR A 288 4.65 -3.90 -22.92
CA THR A 288 4.57 -2.73 -22.03
C THR A 288 5.25 -1.50 -22.65
N PRO A 289 4.87 -1.08 -23.86
CA PRO A 289 5.61 -0.06 -24.61
C PRO A 289 5.64 1.32 -23.91
N GLN A 290 4.74 1.53 -22.94
CA GLN A 290 4.67 2.76 -22.13
C GLN A 290 5.59 2.74 -20.91
N LEU A 291 6.32 1.65 -20.65
CA LEU A 291 7.18 1.49 -19.48
C LEU A 291 8.33 2.49 -19.53
N LYS A 292 8.31 3.45 -18.61
CA LYS A 292 9.34 4.48 -18.47
C LYS A 292 10.42 4.08 -17.50
N THR A 293 10.02 3.48 -16.38
CA THR A 293 10.96 3.15 -15.30
C THR A 293 10.67 1.75 -14.77
N LEU A 294 11.71 0.93 -14.66
CA LEU A 294 11.66 -0.36 -13.99
C LEU A 294 12.80 -0.46 -12.98
N ASN A 295 12.44 -0.63 -11.71
CA ASN A 295 13.38 -0.92 -10.62
C ASN A 295 13.29 -2.40 -10.27
N VAL A 296 14.41 -3.13 -10.44
CA VAL A 296 14.50 -4.55 -10.15
C VAL A 296 15.39 -4.82 -8.93
N ASP A 297 14.91 -5.70 -8.08
CA ASP A 297 15.63 -6.26 -6.92
C ASP A 297 15.19 -7.72 -6.76
N MET A 298 15.80 -8.61 -7.56
CA MET A 298 15.34 -9.98 -7.70
C MET A 298 16.43 -10.98 -7.30
N THR A 299 16.05 -12.03 -6.58
CA THR A 299 16.94 -13.13 -6.21
C THR A 299 16.47 -14.44 -6.82
N PHE A 300 17.38 -15.31 -7.23
CA PHE A 300 17.04 -16.64 -7.74
C PHE A 300 18.18 -17.65 -7.55
N PRO A 301 17.86 -18.95 -7.43
CA PRO A 301 18.85 -20.00 -7.41
C PRO A 301 19.34 -20.33 -8.83
N LEU A 302 20.63 -20.13 -9.08
CA LEU A 302 21.34 -20.67 -10.25
C LEU A 302 22.58 -21.40 -9.77
N ASP A 303 22.81 -22.56 -10.36
CA ASP A 303 23.97 -23.39 -10.09
C ASP A 303 25.07 -23.03 -11.10
N ASN A 304 26.32 -22.96 -10.65
CA ASN A 304 27.53 -22.95 -11.46
C ASN A 304 27.54 -21.97 -12.65
N LEU A 305 27.55 -20.66 -12.36
CA LEU A 305 27.98 -19.64 -13.32
C LEU A 305 29.47 -19.36 -13.07
N ASP A 306 30.30 -19.46 -14.11
CA ASP A 306 31.68 -19.03 -14.05
C ASP A 306 31.81 -17.50 -14.18
N GLU A 307 32.98 -16.97 -13.83
CA GLU A 307 33.26 -15.52 -13.85
C GLU A 307 33.09 -14.91 -15.24
N GLU A 308 33.53 -15.62 -16.29
CA GLU A 308 33.42 -15.18 -17.69
C GLU A 308 31.96 -15.02 -18.13
N THR A 309 31.09 -15.95 -17.75
CA THR A 309 29.65 -15.88 -18.02
C THR A 309 29.01 -14.69 -17.31
N ILE A 310 29.41 -14.41 -16.06
CA ILE A 310 28.88 -13.29 -15.27
C ILE A 310 29.31 -11.95 -15.87
N GLU A 311 30.57 -11.83 -16.30
CA GLU A 311 31.06 -10.64 -17.00
C GLU A 311 30.27 -10.42 -18.29
N THR A 312 30.07 -11.46 -19.09
CA THR A 312 29.28 -11.40 -20.33
C THR A 312 27.84 -10.92 -20.07
N ILE A 313 27.17 -11.48 -19.05
CA ILE A 313 25.80 -11.07 -18.69
C ILE A 313 25.77 -9.62 -18.21
N ASN A 314 26.75 -9.20 -17.40
CA ASN A 314 26.81 -7.83 -16.88
C ASN A 314 27.09 -6.81 -17.99
N GLU A 315 27.94 -7.14 -18.97
CA GLU A 315 28.15 -6.32 -20.16
C GLU A 315 26.86 -6.15 -20.97
N ASP A 316 26.14 -7.25 -21.21
CA ASP A 316 24.84 -7.25 -21.89
C ASP A 316 23.80 -6.39 -21.15
N PHE A 317 23.76 -6.51 -19.82
CA PHE A 317 22.85 -5.76 -18.94
C PHE A 317 23.18 -4.28 -18.77
N LYS A 318 24.33 -3.78 -19.25
CA LYS A 318 24.64 -2.34 -19.23
C LYS A 318 23.58 -1.53 -19.96
N ILE A 319 23.02 -2.05 -21.06
CA ILE A 319 21.96 -1.39 -21.85
C ILE A 319 20.71 -1.14 -21.00
N LEU A 320 20.42 -2.03 -20.07
CA LEU A 320 19.27 -1.94 -19.15
C LEU A 320 19.62 -1.30 -17.80
N ASN A 321 20.90 -0.97 -17.58
CA ASN A 321 21.44 -0.53 -16.30
C ASN A 321 21.12 -1.52 -15.16
N PHE A 322 21.25 -2.82 -15.46
CA PHE A 322 21.11 -3.92 -14.50
C PHE A 322 22.48 -4.49 -14.15
N LYS A 323 22.56 -5.14 -12.98
CA LYS A 323 23.76 -5.81 -12.50
C LYS A 323 23.39 -7.14 -11.85
N LEU A 324 24.08 -8.20 -12.25
CA LEU A 324 24.03 -9.54 -11.65
C LEU A 324 25.20 -9.68 -10.67
N ASN A 325 24.90 -10.01 -9.40
CA ASN A 325 25.90 -10.28 -8.38
C ASN A 325 25.55 -11.55 -7.60
N PHE A 326 26.58 -12.22 -7.08
CA PHE A 326 26.40 -13.31 -6.13
C PHE A 326 26.02 -12.76 -4.75
N HIS A 327 25.04 -13.38 -4.11
CA HIS A 327 24.54 -13.00 -2.79
C HIS A 327 24.47 -14.23 -1.88
N SER A 328 25.32 -14.27 -0.86
CA SER A 328 25.35 -15.32 0.16
C SER A 328 24.83 -14.78 1.49
N ASP A 329 23.52 -14.80 1.68
CA ASP A 329 22.98 -14.75 3.04
C ASP A 329 22.94 -16.18 3.59
N ASN A 330 23.40 -16.37 4.84
CA ASN A 330 23.70 -17.60 5.60
C ASN A 330 22.75 -18.84 5.50
N VAL A 331 21.71 -18.81 4.67
CA VAL A 331 20.70 -19.87 4.50
C VAL A 331 20.84 -20.61 3.17
N LYS A 332 21.27 -19.97 2.07
CA LYS A 332 21.54 -20.58 0.74
C LYS A 332 22.20 -19.58 -0.22
N PRO A 333 23.20 -20.00 -1.04
CA PRO A 333 23.76 -19.16 -2.08
C PRO A 333 22.71 -18.84 -3.15
N CYS A 334 22.63 -17.59 -3.58
CA CYS A 334 21.73 -17.15 -4.64
C CYS A 334 22.35 -16.05 -5.50
N TRP A 335 21.80 -15.87 -6.69
CA TRP A 335 22.16 -14.77 -7.57
C TRP A 335 21.14 -13.65 -7.44
N LYS A 336 21.62 -12.42 -7.59
CA LYS A 336 20.81 -11.22 -7.42
C LYS A 336 20.95 -10.28 -8.61
N ILE A 337 19.84 -9.96 -9.26
CA ILE A 337 19.74 -8.88 -10.27
C ILE A 337 19.23 -7.62 -9.58
N THR A 338 19.98 -6.54 -9.70
CA THR A 338 19.60 -5.21 -9.22
C THR A 338 19.82 -4.17 -10.30
N GLY A 339 18.94 -3.18 -10.40
CA GLY A 339 19.15 -2.06 -11.30
C GLY A 339 17.91 -1.21 -11.54
N ILE A 340 18.12 -0.15 -12.31
CA ILE A 340 17.05 0.78 -12.68
C ILE A 340 17.14 1.05 -14.18
N PHE A 341 16.20 0.47 -14.91
CA PHE A 341 15.97 0.77 -16.31
C PHE A 341 15.16 2.07 -16.42
N ASN A 342 15.65 3.00 -17.24
CA ASN A 342 14.93 4.20 -17.64
C ASN A 342 14.86 4.25 -19.17
N ARG A 343 13.65 4.24 -19.71
CA ARG A 343 13.42 4.45 -21.14
C ARG A 343 13.58 5.94 -21.45
N ILE A 344 14.51 6.26 -22.35
CA ILE A 344 14.81 7.62 -22.81
C ILE A 344 13.62 8.19 -23.59
#